data_AF-A0A5C6SWR2-F1
#
_entry.id   AF-A0A5C6SWR2-F1
#
_cell.length_a   1.000
_cell.length_b   1.000
_cell.length_c   1.000
_cell.angle_alpha   90.00
_cell.angle_beta   90.00
_cell.angle_gamma   90.00
#
_symmetry.space_group_name_H-M   'P 1'
#
loop_
_entity.id
_entity.type
_entity.pdbx_description
1 polymer ?
#
loop_
_entity_poly.entity_id
_entity_poly.type
_entity_poly.pdbx_seq_one_letter_code
_entity_poly.pdbx_strand_id
1 'polypeptide(L)'
;MGWSPAFIQKGIAALREITFKNKTTRKRIRRTEVLIIDEVSMISSDFLNCMNECLKYVRADKRHLPFGGIQVIVTGDFCQLAPVKPFQDHGPWADEDKWAFRSRAWAEANFTCFNLRDIHRQNDPTFIKILQKCRLGIPFTENDIDLLMDHDCEVENAPQLLCTREEVDPINRTKFQAITEYKPKRYTVLEGFDWNGILKWEDAKYSTTSEDGTLAAHKEHQLDPVVDLKETMQVMLQVNLDIRAGLVNGSQGVICGWERIDMAILPALQGEYSTDREGLVRAFTAKHIQLHPDKRDHVWPRVRFSNGRTRTIYPWCVMNPVGDIRPYSFLHRTQIPLVPGWAITIHKSQGMTLERVIVNLSRAFAEGQVYVALSRATGLRGLKVEGNARGITVGEGGNAEVRQFLADTFGTEMFEELEDKEPDES
;
A
#
# COMPACT_ATOMS: atom_id res chain seq x y z
N MET A 1 1.49 -7.65 -16.14
CA MET A 1 2.76 -6.95 -15.76
C MET A 1 2.43 -5.65 -15.05
N GLY A 2 2.69 -5.60 -13.74
CA GLY A 2 3.02 -4.35 -13.06
C GLY A 2 4.45 -3.96 -13.42
N TRP A 3 4.70 -2.67 -13.58
CA TRP A 3 6.04 -2.14 -13.68
C TRP A 3 6.67 -2.26 -12.28
N SER A 4 7.72 -3.07 -12.11
CA SER A 4 8.42 -3.20 -10.82
C SER A 4 9.59 -2.21 -10.73
N PRO A 5 10.04 -1.86 -9.50
CA PRO A 5 11.22 -1.01 -9.30
C PRO A 5 12.48 -1.48 -10.04
N ALA A 6 12.62 -2.79 -10.28
CA ALA A 6 13.73 -3.38 -11.04
C ALA A 6 13.76 -2.98 -12.53
N PHE A 7 12.64 -2.51 -13.10
CA PHE A 7 12.65 -1.95 -14.46
C PHE A 7 13.27 -0.55 -14.50
N ILE A 8 13.19 0.20 -13.40
CA ILE A 8 13.65 1.59 -13.31
C ILE A 8 15.19 1.67 -13.38
N GLN A 9 15.88 0.61 -12.96
CA GLN A 9 17.35 0.49 -13.07
C GLN A 9 17.83 0.30 -14.52
N LYS A 10 16.93 0.08 -15.50
CA LYS A 10 17.28 -0.10 -16.91
C LYS A 10 17.08 1.22 -17.65
N GLY A 11 18.06 1.64 -18.45
CA GLY A 11 17.94 2.84 -19.29
C GLY A 11 16.76 2.75 -20.28
N ILE A 12 16.24 3.91 -20.71
CA ILE A 12 15.06 4.04 -21.59
C ILE A 12 15.17 3.18 -22.86
N ALA A 13 16.37 3.05 -23.45
CA ALA A 13 16.59 2.22 -24.63
C ALA A 13 16.30 0.73 -24.36
N ALA A 14 16.82 0.19 -23.26
CA ALA A 14 16.58 -1.18 -22.83
C ALA A 14 15.11 -1.40 -22.46
N LEU A 15 14.47 -0.42 -21.82
CA LEU A 15 13.05 -0.49 -21.48
C LEU A 15 12.15 -0.52 -22.71
N ARG A 16 12.41 0.32 -23.71
CA ARG A 16 11.71 0.29 -25.00
C ARG A 16 11.87 -1.07 -25.67
N GLU A 17 13.08 -1.59 -25.71
CA GLU A 17 13.37 -2.87 -26.33
C GLU A 17 12.66 -4.04 -25.62
N ILE A 18 12.71 -4.09 -24.29
CA ILE A 18 12.02 -5.10 -23.47
C ILE A 18 10.50 -5.01 -23.67
N THR A 19 9.95 -3.80 -23.60
CA THR A 19 8.51 -3.56 -23.74
C THR A 19 8.02 -3.94 -25.14
N PHE A 20 8.81 -3.65 -26.18
CA PHE A 20 8.44 -3.91 -27.56
C PHE A 20 8.65 -5.37 -27.98
N LYS A 21 9.70 -6.03 -27.50
CA LYS A 21 9.95 -7.46 -27.74
C LYS A 21 8.87 -8.33 -27.10
N ASN A 22 8.31 -7.91 -25.97
CA ASN A 22 7.17 -8.60 -25.37
C ASN A 22 5.88 -8.29 -26.16
N LYS A 23 5.53 -9.21 -27.08
CA LYS A 23 4.32 -9.11 -27.94
C LYS A 23 3.05 -8.86 -27.13
N THR A 24 2.95 -9.52 -25.98
CA THR A 24 1.83 -9.49 -25.06
C THR A 24 1.61 -8.09 -24.47
N THR A 25 2.65 -7.55 -23.84
CA THR A 25 2.68 -6.19 -23.29
C THR A 25 2.38 -5.16 -24.37
N ARG A 26 2.96 -5.32 -25.56
CA ARG A 26 2.76 -4.42 -26.69
C ARG A 26 1.28 -4.34 -27.10
N LYS A 27 0.59 -5.48 -27.24
CA LYS A 27 -0.84 -5.48 -27.61
C LYS A 27 -1.71 -4.92 -26.48
N ARG A 28 -1.41 -5.25 -25.22
CA ARG A 28 -2.13 -4.71 -24.06
C ARG A 28 -2.10 -3.19 -24.06
N ILE A 29 -0.91 -2.60 -24.19
CA ILE A 29 -0.72 -1.15 -24.30
C ILE A 29 -1.48 -0.56 -25.50
N ARG A 30 -1.47 -1.24 -26.67
CA ARG A 30 -2.21 -0.79 -27.85
C ARG A 30 -3.73 -0.81 -27.68
N ARG A 31 -4.26 -1.70 -26.83
CA ARG A 31 -5.71 -1.82 -26.56
C ARG A 31 -6.17 -0.98 -25.38
N THR A 32 -5.27 -0.55 -24.50
CA THR A 32 -5.60 0.33 -23.37
C THR A 32 -6.11 1.67 -23.90
N GLU A 33 -7.27 2.08 -23.41
CA GLU A 33 -7.88 3.39 -23.69
C GLU A 33 -7.73 4.33 -22.50
N VAL A 34 -7.86 3.81 -21.29
CA VAL A 34 -7.74 4.54 -20.03
C VAL A 34 -6.71 3.87 -19.12
N LEU A 35 -5.85 4.67 -18.50
CA LEU A 35 -4.89 4.27 -17.48
C LEU A 35 -5.18 5.05 -16.20
N ILE A 36 -5.49 4.34 -15.11
CA ILE A 36 -5.67 4.93 -13.78
C ILE A 36 -4.41 4.64 -12.95
N ILE A 37 -3.88 5.68 -12.33
CA ILE A 37 -2.72 5.63 -11.45
C ILE A 37 -3.16 6.18 -10.10
N ASP A 38 -3.27 5.30 -9.11
CA ASP A 38 -3.54 5.69 -7.73
C ASP A 38 -2.24 5.90 -6.94
N GLU A 39 -2.30 6.73 -5.90
CA GLU A 39 -1.16 7.14 -5.06
C GLU A 39 0.06 7.64 -5.87
N VAL A 40 -0.20 8.58 -6.78
CA VAL A 40 0.83 9.14 -7.69
C VAL A 40 2.02 9.79 -6.96
N SER A 41 1.88 10.14 -5.68
CA SER A 41 2.98 10.68 -4.85
C SER A 41 4.14 9.70 -4.72
N MET A 42 3.88 8.39 -4.82
CA MET A 42 4.91 7.34 -4.75
C MET A 42 5.55 7.04 -6.11
N ILE A 43 5.11 7.69 -7.18
CA ILE A 43 5.70 7.55 -8.52
C ILE A 43 6.78 8.61 -8.73
N SER A 44 7.97 8.15 -9.14
CA SER A 44 9.06 9.06 -9.48
C SER A 44 8.92 9.68 -10.87
N SER A 45 9.55 10.84 -11.06
CA SER A 45 9.65 11.54 -12.35
C SER A 45 10.18 10.62 -13.45
N ASP A 46 11.28 9.92 -13.17
CA ASP A 46 11.90 8.96 -14.09
C ASP A 46 10.95 7.85 -14.49
N PHE A 47 10.19 7.31 -13.52
CA PHE A 47 9.25 6.25 -13.80
C PHE A 47 8.14 6.71 -14.72
N LEU A 48 7.59 7.90 -14.47
CA LEU A 48 6.52 8.47 -15.30
C LEU A 48 7.02 8.79 -16.72
N ASN A 49 8.24 9.34 -16.84
CA ASN A 49 8.91 9.56 -18.13
C ASN A 49 9.12 8.25 -18.89
N CYS A 50 9.67 7.22 -18.23
CA CYS A 50 9.89 5.91 -18.83
C CYS A 50 8.57 5.28 -19.30
N MET A 51 7.52 5.41 -18.50
CA MET A 51 6.18 4.96 -18.84
C MET A 51 5.68 5.68 -20.11
N ASN A 52 5.68 7.01 -20.13
CA ASN A 52 5.27 7.82 -21.29
C ASN A 52 6.01 7.37 -22.57
N GLU A 53 7.34 7.28 -22.51
CA GLU A 53 8.18 6.90 -23.64
C GLU A 53 7.92 5.47 -24.13
N CYS A 54 7.68 4.52 -23.22
CA CYS A 54 7.34 3.15 -23.59
C CYS A 54 5.96 3.06 -24.24
N LEU A 55 4.95 3.77 -23.73
CA LEU A 55 3.61 3.77 -24.31
C LEU A 55 3.62 4.41 -25.71
N LYS A 56 4.30 5.55 -25.87
CA LYS A 56 4.54 6.21 -27.16
C LYS A 56 5.27 5.33 -28.17
N TYR A 57 6.31 4.62 -27.74
CA TYR A 57 7.06 3.72 -28.60
C TYR A 57 6.20 2.55 -29.11
N VAL A 58 5.34 2.00 -28.25
CA VAL A 58 4.43 0.91 -28.61
C VAL A 58 3.28 1.39 -29.51
N ARG A 59 2.74 2.58 -29.24
CA ARG A 59 1.65 3.24 -29.98
C ARG A 59 2.22 4.24 -30.98
N ALA A 60 3.06 3.74 -31.89
CA ALA A 60 3.84 4.56 -32.82
C ALA A 60 3.00 5.54 -33.65
N ASP A 61 1.75 5.17 -34.00
CA ASP A 61 0.77 6.01 -34.68
C ASP A 61 0.34 7.25 -33.88
N LYS A 62 0.42 7.16 -32.54
CA LYS A 62 0.08 8.23 -31.60
C LYS A 62 1.31 8.72 -30.81
N ARG A 63 2.53 8.50 -31.32
CA ARG A 63 3.78 8.84 -30.63
C ARG A 63 3.92 10.33 -30.31
N HIS A 64 3.26 11.18 -31.09
CA HIS A 64 3.22 12.63 -30.91
C HIS A 64 2.30 13.09 -29.78
N LEU A 65 1.48 12.19 -29.21
CA LEU A 65 0.61 12.46 -28.08
C LEU A 65 1.23 11.94 -26.78
N PRO A 66 0.98 12.60 -25.63
CA PRO A 66 1.37 12.10 -24.33
C PRO A 66 0.79 10.70 -24.09
N PHE A 67 1.59 9.83 -23.47
CA PHE A 67 1.29 8.43 -23.16
C PHE A 67 0.79 7.61 -24.37
N GLY A 68 1.15 8.02 -25.60
CA GLY A 68 0.66 7.36 -26.82
C GLY A 68 -0.84 7.55 -27.07
N GLY A 69 -1.42 8.65 -26.56
CA GLY A 69 -2.83 8.99 -26.69
C GLY A 69 -3.76 8.14 -25.82
N ILE A 70 -3.27 7.58 -24.72
CA ILE A 70 -4.08 6.95 -23.67
C ILE A 70 -4.60 8.05 -22.74
N GLN A 71 -5.87 7.98 -22.34
CA GLN A 71 -6.39 8.86 -21.29
C GLN A 71 -5.79 8.44 -19.95
N VAL A 72 -5.08 9.35 -19.29
CA VAL A 72 -4.46 9.07 -17.98
C VAL A 72 -5.22 9.81 -16.89
N ILE A 73 -5.62 9.08 -15.85
CA ILE A 73 -6.23 9.61 -14.64
C ILE A 73 -5.27 9.32 -13.49
N VAL A 74 -4.82 10.36 -12.80
CA VAL A 74 -3.93 10.25 -11.64
C VAL A 74 -4.67 10.68 -10.38
N THR A 75 -4.51 9.92 -9.28
CA THR A 75 -5.02 10.25 -7.95
C THR A 75 -3.90 10.14 -6.92
N GLY A 76 -3.95 10.97 -5.88
CA GLY A 76 -2.96 10.97 -4.80
C GLY A 76 -2.75 12.34 -4.18
N ASP A 77 -1.92 12.41 -3.15
CA ASP A 77 -1.58 13.64 -2.43
C ASP A 77 -0.06 13.72 -2.26
N PHE A 78 0.59 14.68 -2.93
CA PHE A 78 2.05 14.83 -2.89
C PHE A 78 2.59 15.28 -1.53
N CYS A 79 1.73 15.73 -0.61
CA CYS A 79 2.08 15.97 0.79
C CYS A 79 2.30 14.67 1.60
N GLN A 80 1.89 13.52 1.06
CA GLN A 80 2.15 12.21 1.67
C GLN A 80 3.59 11.75 1.40
N LEU A 81 3.84 10.44 1.44
CA LEU A 81 5.16 9.89 1.21
C LEU A 81 5.61 10.13 -0.23
N ALA A 82 6.85 10.61 -0.35
CA ALA A 82 7.58 10.71 -1.60
C ALA A 82 7.90 9.30 -2.15
N PRO A 83 8.30 9.18 -3.42
CA PRO A 83 8.73 7.91 -4.00
C PRO A 83 9.87 7.29 -3.18
N VAL A 84 9.73 5.99 -2.84
CA VAL A 84 10.74 5.28 -2.04
C VAL A 84 12.04 5.18 -2.85
N LYS A 85 13.12 5.71 -2.30
CA LYS A 85 14.47 5.55 -2.86
C LYS A 85 14.83 4.05 -2.90
N PRO A 86 15.38 3.58 -4.03
CA PRO A 86 16.68 2.96 -3.93
C PRO A 86 17.61 3.63 -4.93
N PHE A 87 17.92 4.91 -4.71
CA PHE A 87 18.58 5.71 -5.73
C PHE A 87 20.02 6.07 -5.33
N GLN A 88 20.83 5.07 -5.02
CA GLN A 88 22.29 5.26 -4.96
C GLN A 88 22.94 5.31 -6.36
N ASP A 89 22.22 4.92 -7.43
CA ASP A 89 22.77 4.79 -8.80
C ASP A 89 22.05 5.61 -9.89
N HIS A 90 21.20 6.59 -9.53
CA HIS A 90 20.42 7.38 -10.49
C HIS A 90 21.18 8.59 -11.04
N GLY A 91 22.31 8.36 -11.71
CA GLY A 91 22.99 9.40 -12.51
C GLY A 91 23.14 10.76 -11.81
N PRO A 92 23.09 11.90 -12.54
CA PRO A 92 23.34 13.23 -11.97
C PRO A 92 22.07 13.97 -11.47
N TRP A 93 20.94 13.29 -11.23
CA TRP A 93 19.68 13.97 -10.92
C TRP A 93 19.59 14.45 -9.47
N ALA A 94 19.04 15.64 -9.27
CA ALA A 94 18.85 16.22 -7.94
C ALA A 94 17.61 15.63 -7.25
N ASP A 95 17.60 15.58 -5.91
CA ASP A 95 16.47 15.02 -5.13
C ASP A 95 15.16 15.77 -5.38
N GLU A 96 15.23 17.06 -5.72
CA GLU A 96 14.11 17.93 -6.10
C GLU A 96 13.39 17.48 -7.39
N ASP A 97 14.07 16.74 -8.28
CA ASP A 97 13.50 16.24 -9.53
C ASP A 97 12.74 14.91 -9.36
N LYS A 98 12.71 14.34 -8.14
CA LYS A 98 12.13 13.00 -7.90
C LYS A 98 10.63 12.94 -8.19
N TRP A 99 9.91 14.06 -8.11
CA TRP A 99 8.46 14.10 -8.13
C TRP A 99 7.84 13.88 -9.52
N ALA A 100 6.74 13.13 -9.58
CA ALA A 100 6.01 12.90 -10.85
C ALA A 100 5.66 14.20 -11.60
N PHE A 101 5.27 15.26 -10.89
CA PHE A 101 4.91 16.56 -11.47
C PHE A 101 6.10 17.33 -12.08
N ARG A 102 7.35 16.98 -11.74
CA ARG A 102 8.56 17.52 -12.37
C ARG A 102 8.92 16.82 -13.69
N SER A 103 8.21 15.75 -14.04
CA SER A 103 8.52 14.96 -15.23
C SER A 103 8.12 15.67 -16.53
N ARG A 104 8.88 15.42 -17.60
CA ARG A 104 8.52 15.86 -18.95
C ARG A 104 7.19 15.26 -19.39
N ALA A 105 6.92 14.02 -18.99
CA ALA A 105 5.67 13.34 -19.23
C ALA A 105 4.46 14.07 -18.61
N TRP A 106 4.61 14.59 -17.38
CA TRP A 106 3.56 15.37 -16.73
C TRP A 106 3.30 16.68 -17.46
N ALA A 107 4.37 17.43 -17.78
CA ALA A 107 4.27 18.68 -18.52
C ALA A 107 3.62 18.49 -19.91
N GLU A 108 3.98 17.42 -20.61
CA GLU A 108 3.41 17.09 -21.92
C GLU A 108 1.94 16.66 -21.83
N ALA A 109 1.57 15.92 -20.78
CA ALA A 109 0.20 15.47 -20.58
C ALA A 109 -0.76 16.61 -20.25
N ASN A 110 -0.24 17.71 -19.68
CA ASN A 110 -1.00 18.90 -19.32
C ASN A 110 -2.30 18.56 -18.57
N PHE A 111 -2.16 17.87 -17.44
CA PHE A 111 -3.28 17.36 -16.66
C PHE A 111 -4.24 18.48 -16.23
N THR A 112 -5.54 18.22 -16.36
CA THR A 112 -6.55 19.02 -15.66
C THR A 112 -6.61 18.55 -14.21
N CYS A 113 -6.27 19.45 -13.29
CA CYS A 113 -6.19 19.15 -11.86
C CYS A 113 -7.48 19.53 -11.14
N PHE A 114 -7.95 18.66 -10.25
CA PHE A 114 -9.11 18.91 -9.38
C PHE A 114 -8.69 18.72 -7.93
N ASN A 115 -9.02 19.69 -7.08
CA ASN A 115 -8.77 19.61 -5.63
C ASN A 115 -10.06 19.18 -4.91
N LEU A 116 -10.02 18.03 -4.24
CA LEU A 116 -11.12 17.56 -3.40
C LEU A 116 -10.99 18.18 -2.00
N ARG A 117 -12.00 18.93 -1.57
CA ARG A 117 -11.98 19.70 -0.31
C ARG A 117 -12.66 18.98 0.86
N ASP A 118 -13.58 18.06 0.56
CA ASP A 118 -14.35 17.37 1.60
C ASP A 118 -13.53 16.24 2.23
N ILE A 119 -13.27 16.37 3.54
CA ILE A 119 -12.58 15.36 4.33
C ILE A 119 -13.62 14.43 4.96
N HIS A 120 -13.57 13.15 4.61
CA HIS A 120 -14.52 12.14 5.12
C HIS A 120 -13.97 11.28 6.25
N ARG A 121 -12.65 11.23 6.46
CA ARG A 121 -12.01 10.34 7.44
C ARG A 121 -12.09 10.88 8.86
N GLN A 122 -11.91 12.18 9.02
CA GLN A 122 -11.99 12.89 10.29
C GLN A 122 -13.22 13.80 10.30
N ASN A 123 -13.82 13.97 11.47
CA ASN A 123 -14.98 14.82 11.69
C ASN A 123 -14.75 15.95 12.72
N ASP A 124 -13.64 15.90 13.46
CA ASP A 124 -13.25 16.93 14.44
C ASP A 124 -12.55 18.10 13.74
N PRO A 125 -13.13 19.32 13.72
CA PRO A 125 -12.55 20.48 13.05
C PRO A 125 -11.17 20.87 13.60
N THR A 126 -10.94 20.71 14.90
CA THR A 126 -9.65 21.06 15.54
C THR A 126 -8.57 20.12 15.05
N PHE A 127 -8.85 18.82 15.05
CA PHE A 127 -7.92 17.81 14.54
C PHE A 127 -7.68 17.96 13.03
N ILE A 128 -8.72 18.28 12.26
CA ILE A 128 -8.60 18.58 10.82
C ILE A 128 -7.64 19.76 10.60
N LYS A 129 -7.77 20.86 11.37
CA LYS A 129 -6.86 22.01 11.27
C LYS A 129 -5.40 21.60 11.49
N ILE A 130 -5.14 20.83 12.55
CA ILE A 130 -3.78 20.31 12.85
C ILE A 130 -3.27 19.44 11.70
N LEU A 131 -4.08 18.52 11.17
CA LEU A 131 -3.69 17.68 10.04
C LEU A 131 -3.39 18.49 8.78
N GLN A 132 -4.14 19.57 8.51
CA GLN A 132 -3.87 20.45 7.37
C GLN A 132 -2.60 21.27 7.56
N LYS A 133 -2.32 21.78 8.77
CA LYS A 133 -1.03 22.40 9.09
C LYS A 133 0.12 21.43 8.82
N CYS A 134 0.00 20.19 9.31
CA CYS A 134 0.95 19.12 9.07
C CYS A 134 1.15 18.84 7.58
N ARG A 135 0.04 18.70 6.83
CA ARG A 135 0.03 18.41 5.39
C ARG A 135 0.79 19.46 4.58
N LEU A 136 0.59 20.74 4.91
CA LEU A 136 1.20 21.84 4.18
C LEU A 136 2.58 22.23 4.75
N GLY A 137 3.00 21.66 5.87
CA GLY A 137 4.25 22.04 6.55
C GLY A 137 4.18 23.40 7.25
N ILE A 138 3.00 23.82 7.67
CA ILE A 138 2.82 25.00 8.52
C ILE A 138 3.24 24.61 9.95
N PRO A 139 4.10 25.40 10.62
CA PRO A 139 4.54 25.12 11.99
C PRO A 139 3.38 24.90 12.95
N PHE A 140 3.57 23.97 13.88
CA PHE A 140 2.60 23.74 14.94
C PHE A 140 2.75 24.79 16.03
N THR A 141 1.63 25.23 16.60
CA THR A 141 1.66 26.01 17.84
C THR A 141 1.98 25.09 19.03
N GLU A 142 2.40 25.66 20.15
CA GLU A 142 2.57 24.89 21.40
C GLU A 142 1.28 24.14 21.77
N ASN A 143 0.12 24.80 21.62
CA ASN A 143 -1.18 24.18 21.87
C ASN A 143 -1.50 23.02 20.91
N ASP A 144 -1.07 23.08 19.65
CA ASP A 144 -1.23 21.97 18.70
C ASP A 144 -0.39 20.75 19.12
N ILE A 145 0.84 20.97 19.58
CA ILE A 145 1.75 19.92 20.06
C ILE A 145 1.21 19.32 21.36
N ASP A 146 0.79 20.16 22.31
CA ASP A 146 0.21 19.73 23.58
C ASP A 146 -1.06 18.91 23.34
N LEU A 147 -1.94 19.36 22.44
CA LEU A 147 -3.14 18.61 22.10
C LEU A 147 -2.82 17.26 21.45
N LEU A 148 -1.78 17.15 20.61
CA LEU A 148 -1.37 15.88 20.01
C LEU A 148 -0.75 14.91 21.02
N MET A 149 0.01 15.42 21.99
CA MET A 149 0.79 14.61 22.94
C MET A 149 0.01 14.26 24.20
N ASP A 150 -0.78 15.20 24.71
CA ASP A 150 -1.44 15.16 26.02
C ASP A 150 -2.95 15.43 25.92
N HIS A 151 -3.66 14.48 25.33
CA HIS A 151 -5.12 14.43 25.32
C HIS A 151 -5.63 13.08 25.82
N ASP A 152 -6.87 13.06 26.28
CA ASP A 152 -7.58 11.84 26.63
C ASP A 152 -7.77 10.96 25.39
N CYS A 153 -7.22 9.75 25.43
CA CYS A 153 -7.24 8.81 24.32
C CYS A 153 -7.64 7.40 24.77
N GLU A 154 -8.30 6.65 23.89
CA GLU A 154 -8.75 5.27 24.08
C GLU A 154 -8.03 4.35 23.09
N VAL A 155 -6.75 4.11 23.33
CA VAL A 155 -5.87 3.34 22.43
C VAL A 155 -5.55 1.93 22.93
N GLU A 156 -6.39 1.37 23.80
CA GLU A 156 -6.18 0.02 24.31
C GLU A 156 -6.17 -1.00 23.16
N ASN A 157 -5.12 -1.81 23.06
CA ASN A 157 -4.92 -2.78 21.98
C ASN A 157 -4.83 -2.16 20.57
N ALA A 158 -4.50 -0.87 20.45
CA ALA A 158 -4.26 -0.23 19.17
C ALA A 158 -2.91 -0.66 18.55
N PRO A 159 -2.82 -0.77 17.22
CA PRO A 159 -1.54 -0.96 16.54
C PRO A 159 -0.64 0.26 16.70
N GLN A 160 0.65 -0.01 16.75
CA GLN A 160 1.69 1.01 16.73
C GLN A 160 2.14 1.28 15.29
N LEU A 161 2.18 2.55 14.88
CA LEU A 161 2.82 2.99 13.65
C LEU A 161 4.24 3.46 13.97
N LEU A 162 5.21 2.85 13.31
CA LEU A 162 6.63 3.12 13.49
C LEU A 162 7.29 3.47 12.17
N CYS A 163 8.43 4.15 12.21
CA CYS A 163 9.07 4.69 11.02
C CYS A 163 9.76 3.59 10.18
N THR A 164 10.33 2.58 10.85
CA THR A 164 11.18 1.57 10.21
C THR A 164 10.77 0.12 10.54
N ARG A 165 11.15 -0.83 9.67
CA ARG A 165 10.95 -2.27 9.94
C ARG A 165 11.76 -2.76 11.13
N GLU A 166 12.93 -2.18 11.37
CA GLU A 166 13.80 -2.49 12.50
C GLU A 166 13.12 -2.22 13.85
N GLU A 167 12.17 -1.29 13.91
CA GLU A 167 11.34 -1.04 15.10
C GLU A 167 10.14 -1.98 15.19
N VAL A 168 9.50 -2.27 14.06
CA VAL A 168 8.26 -3.08 13.99
C VAL A 168 8.51 -4.55 14.29
N ASP A 169 9.55 -5.13 13.68
CA ASP A 169 9.77 -6.59 13.70
C ASP A 169 10.06 -7.11 15.12
N PRO A 170 10.89 -6.45 15.96
CA PRO A 170 11.10 -6.86 17.35
C PRO A 170 9.82 -6.82 18.18
N ILE A 171 8.96 -5.82 18.01
CA ILE A 171 7.72 -5.67 18.79
C ILE A 171 6.76 -6.81 18.45
N ASN A 172 6.51 -7.03 17.15
CA ASN A 172 5.64 -8.12 16.69
C ASN A 172 6.17 -9.47 17.14
N ARG A 173 7.50 -9.70 17.04
CA ARG A 173 8.13 -10.95 17.50
C ARG A 173 7.98 -11.15 19.00
N THR A 174 8.24 -10.13 19.79
CA THR A 174 8.17 -10.19 21.26
C THR A 174 6.73 -10.47 21.72
N LYS A 175 5.76 -9.72 21.18
CA LYS A 175 4.33 -9.93 21.49
C LYS A 175 3.85 -11.32 21.06
N PHE A 176 4.29 -11.80 19.90
CA PHE A 176 3.99 -13.15 19.44
C PHE A 176 4.58 -14.23 20.36
N GLN A 177 5.81 -14.06 20.83
CA GLN A 177 6.48 -14.98 21.74
C GLN A 177 5.87 -14.97 23.15
N ALA A 178 5.38 -13.81 23.60
CA ALA A 178 4.73 -13.64 24.90
C ALA A 178 3.42 -14.43 25.03
N ILE A 179 2.74 -14.76 23.92
CA ILE A 179 1.60 -15.70 23.93
C ILE A 179 2.14 -17.11 24.08
N THR A 180 2.16 -17.64 25.29
CA THR A 180 2.76 -18.96 25.61
C THR A 180 1.72 -20.06 25.76
N GLU A 181 0.47 -19.68 26.00
CA GLU A 181 -0.67 -20.56 26.26
C GLU A 181 -1.10 -21.32 25.01
N TYR A 182 -0.81 -20.77 23.83
CA TYR A 182 -1.27 -21.29 22.54
C TYR A 182 -0.11 -21.64 21.61
N LYS A 183 -0.20 -22.84 21.01
CA LYS A 183 0.70 -23.26 19.94
C LYS A 183 0.39 -22.51 18.65
N PRO A 184 1.42 -22.10 17.87
CA PRO A 184 1.20 -21.42 16.61
C PRO A 184 0.58 -22.35 15.56
N LYS A 185 -0.37 -21.82 14.78
CA LYS A 185 -0.89 -22.41 13.56
C LYS A 185 -0.21 -21.75 12.37
N ARG A 186 0.51 -22.55 11.57
CA ARG A 186 1.30 -22.09 10.44
C ARG A 186 0.56 -22.25 9.13
N TYR A 187 0.57 -21.23 8.29
CA TYR A 187 0.05 -21.26 6.93
C TYR A 187 1.16 -20.90 5.94
N THR A 188 1.46 -21.83 5.04
CA THR A 188 2.50 -21.65 4.02
C THR A 188 1.84 -21.34 2.68
N VAL A 189 2.37 -20.33 1.99
CA VAL A 189 1.83 -19.85 0.73
C VAL A 189 1.69 -20.95 -0.34
N LEU A 190 0.65 -20.82 -1.16
CA LEU A 190 0.57 -21.47 -2.48
C LEU A 190 0.76 -20.39 -3.54
N GLU A 191 1.77 -20.54 -4.36
CA GLU A 191 2.01 -19.65 -5.48
C GLU A 191 2.47 -20.43 -6.69
N GLY A 192 2.31 -19.81 -7.85
CA GLY A 192 2.61 -20.47 -9.10
C GLY A 192 2.46 -19.52 -10.28
N PHE A 193 2.91 -20.04 -11.41
CA PHE A 193 2.68 -19.44 -12.71
C PHE A 193 1.99 -20.47 -13.59
N ASP A 194 0.67 -20.30 -13.77
CA ASP A 194 -0.12 -21.15 -14.65
C ASP A 194 0.00 -20.62 -16.08
N TRP A 195 0.65 -21.40 -16.93
CA TRP A 195 0.96 -20.99 -18.28
C TRP A 195 -0.17 -21.34 -19.28
N ASN A 196 -0.47 -20.43 -20.22
CA ASN A 196 -1.32 -20.77 -21.35
C ASN A 196 -0.57 -21.68 -22.34
N GLY A 197 -1.03 -22.93 -22.46
CA GLY A 197 -0.60 -23.99 -23.39
C GLY A 197 -0.27 -23.59 -24.84
N ILE A 198 -0.78 -22.45 -25.31
CA ILE A 198 -0.62 -21.94 -26.68
C ILE A 198 0.64 -21.04 -26.85
N LEU A 199 1.21 -20.43 -25.79
CA LEU A 199 2.19 -19.32 -25.88
C LEU A 199 3.61 -19.64 -25.36
N LYS A 200 4.40 -20.47 -26.08
CA LYS A 200 5.55 -21.25 -25.53
C LYS A 200 6.80 -20.50 -25.01
N TRP A 201 6.80 -19.18 -24.83
CA TRP A 201 8.06 -18.40 -24.70
C TRP A 201 8.21 -17.48 -23.46
N GLU A 202 7.30 -17.48 -22.49
CA GLU A 202 7.37 -16.57 -21.32
C GLU A 202 7.79 -17.22 -19.98
N ASP A 203 8.06 -18.53 -19.96
CA ASP A 203 8.21 -19.36 -18.75
C ASP A 203 9.41 -18.97 -17.83
N ALA A 204 10.61 -18.79 -18.38
CA ALA A 204 11.83 -18.67 -17.57
C ALA A 204 11.81 -17.51 -16.55
N LYS A 205 11.11 -16.41 -16.84
CA LYS A 205 11.00 -15.25 -15.94
C LYS A 205 10.11 -15.53 -14.72
N TYR A 206 9.04 -16.31 -14.90
CA TYR A 206 8.02 -16.53 -13.88
C TYR A 206 8.22 -17.82 -13.09
N SER A 207 9.18 -18.64 -13.50
CA SER A 207 9.55 -19.90 -12.87
C SER A 207 10.84 -19.81 -12.04
N THR A 208 11.44 -18.62 -11.91
CA THR A 208 12.62 -18.39 -11.08
C THR A 208 12.24 -18.31 -9.60
N THR A 209 12.88 -19.11 -8.76
CA THR A 209 12.70 -19.10 -7.31
C THR A 209 13.76 -18.22 -6.62
N SER A 210 13.35 -17.55 -5.55
CA SER A 210 14.22 -16.86 -4.59
C SER A 210 14.84 -17.83 -3.59
N GLU A 211 15.79 -17.35 -2.79
CA GLU A 211 16.50 -18.15 -1.77
C GLU A 211 15.58 -18.76 -0.71
N ASP A 212 14.45 -18.10 -0.43
CA ASP A 212 13.42 -18.55 0.50
C ASP A 212 12.45 -19.59 -0.11
N GLY A 213 12.71 -20.04 -1.34
CA GLY A 213 11.89 -20.98 -2.08
C GLY A 213 10.62 -20.38 -2.68
N THR A 214 10.42 -19.07 -2.55
CA THR A 214 9.27 -18.37 -3.16
C THR A 214 9.55 -17.96 -4.60
N LEU A 215 8.53 -17.62 -5.39
CA LEU A 215 8.73 -17.09 -6.73
C LEU A 215 9.37 -15.69 -6.66
N ALA A 216 10.47 -15.48 -7.39
CA ALA A 216 11.13 -14.18 -7.47
C ALA A 216 10.20 -13.07 -8.00
N ALA A 217 9.22 -13.45 -8.82
CA ALA A 217 8.16 -12.56 -9.32
C ALA A 217 7.24 -12.01 -8.21
N HIS A 218 7.23 -12.63 -7.02
CA HIS A 218 6.45 -12.21 -5.86
C HIS A 218 7.29 -11.63 -4.71
N LYS A 219 8.55 -11.27 -4.96
CA LYS A 219 9.44 -10.67 -3.94
C LYS A 219 8.80 -9.49 -3.20
N GLU A 220 7.98 -8.69 -3.89
CA GLU A 220 7.31 -7.50 -3.34
C GLU A 220 5.80 -7.70 -3.14
N HIS A 221 5.34 -8.95 -3.07
CA HIS A 221 3.91 -9.23 -2.92
C HIS A 221 3.42 -8.91 -1.50
N GLN A 222 2.19 -8.40 -1.39
CA GLN A 222 1.61 -7.96 -0.12
C GLN A 222 1.37 -9.09 0.89
N LEU A 223 0.98 -10.27 0.40
CA LEU A 223 0.76 -11.47 1.22
C LEU A 223 2.08 -12.18 1.52
N ASP A 224 2.34 -12.37 2.81
CA ASP A 224 3.57 -12.98 3.33
C ASP A 224 3.66 -14.48 2.97
N PRO A 225 4.87 -15.02 2.73
CA PRO A 225 5.04 -16.41 2.34
C PRO A 225 4.69 -17.40 3.47
N VAL A 226 4.83 -16.97 4.73
CA VAL A 226 4.50 -17.75 5.93
C VAL A 226 3.74 -16.85 6.89
N VAL A 227 2.59 -17.33 7.35
CA VAL A 227 1.76 -16.66 8.35
C VAL A 227 1.60 -17.59 9.54
N ASP A 228 2.15 -17.18 10.68
CA ASP A 228 2.02 -17.88 11.96
C ASP A 228 1.02 -17.14 12.85
N LEU A 229 -0.01 -17.85 13.33
CA LEU A 229 -1.09 -17.25 14.13
C LEU A 229 -1.27 -18.01 15.45
N LYS A 230 -1.59 -17.27 16.51
CA LYS A 230 -1.98 -17.81 17.82
C LYS A 230 -3.35 -17.27 18.21
N GLU A 231 -4.06 -17.99 19.06
CA GLU A 231 -5.25 -17.43 19.70
C GLU A 231 -4.85 -16.22 20.56
N THR A 232 -5.75 -15.24 20.68
CA THR A 232 -5.54 -13.91 21.31
C THR A 232 -4.55 -12.98 20.61
N MET A 233 -3.93 -13.41 19.52
CA MET A 233 -3.06 -12.57 18.68
C MET A 233 -3.86 -11.42 18.05
N GLN A 234 -3.32 -10.21 18.14
CA GLN A 234 -3.80 -9.08 17.35
C GLN A 234 -3.34 -9.25 15.91
N VAL A 235 -4.26 -9.04 14.98
CA VAL A 235 -4.04 -9.19 13.55
C VAL A 235 -4.62 -8.02 12.78
N MET A 236 -4.09 -7.80 11.59
CA MET A 236 -4.59 -6.82 10.64
C MET A 236 -4.88 -7.50 9.31
N LEU A 237 -6.03 -7.15 8.73
CA LEU A 237 -6.46 -7.65 7.43
C LEU A 237 -5.71 -6.94 6.30
N GLN A 238 -5.21 -7.70 5.31
CA GLN A 238 -4.43 -7.16 4.19
C GLN A 238 -5.24 -6.94 2.90
N VAL A 239 -6.54 -7.26 2.90
CA VAL A 239 -7.39 -7.26 1.70
C VAL A 239 -8.77 -6.70 1.98
N ASN A 240 -9.45 -6.24 0.93
CA ASN A 240 -10.84 -5.82 1.02
C ASN A 240 -11.77 -7.04 0.93
N LEU A 241 -12.18 -7.57 2.08
CA LEU A 241 -13.09 -8.72 2.16
C LEU A 241 -14.55 -8.32 1.93
N ASP A 242 -15.01 -7.27 2.59
CA ASP A 242 -16.40 -6.81 2.54
C ASP A 242 -16.46 -5.33 2.91
N ILE A 243 -16.45 -4.47 1.89
CA ILE A 243 -16.43 -3.01 2.05
C ILE A 243 -17.70 -2.52 2.78
N ARG A 244 -18.86 -3.10 2.49
CA ARG A 244 -20.13 -2.73 3.15
C ARG A 244 -20.14 -3.14 4.61
N ALA A 245 -19.41 -4.19 4.95
CA ALA A 245 -19.20 -4.61 6.33
C ALA A 245 -18.12 -3.82 7.07
N GLY A 246 -17.37 -2.94 6.40
CA GLY A 246 -16.20 -2.28 6.96
C GLY A 246 -15.01 -3.24 7.19
N LEU A 247 -14.94 -4.35 6.45
CA LEU A 247 -13.83 -5.30 6.48
C LEU A 247 -12.92 -5.06 5.27
N VAL A 248 -12.00 -4.14 5.46
CA VAL A 248 -11.11 -3.60 4.42
C VAL A 248 -9.64 -3.81 4.80
N ASN A 249 -8.74 -3.54 3.86
CA ASN A 249 -7.31 -3.52 4.16
C ASN A 249 -7.02 -2.53 5.31
N GLY A 250 -6.34 -2.99 6.34
CA GLY A 250 -6.10 -2.26 7.59
C GLY A 250 -7.08 -2.56 8.72
N SER A 251 -8.19 -3.28 8.47
CA SER A 251 -9.13 -3.66 9.54
C SER A 251 -8.44 -4.52 10.61
N GLN A 252 -8.53 -4.06 11.86
CA GLN A 252 -7.89 -4.68 13.01
C GLN A 252 -8.82 -5.70 13.67
N GLY A 253 -8.24 -6.77 14.20
CA GLY A 253 -8.99 -7.73 14.98
C GLY A 253 -8.10 -8.60 15.87
N VAL A 254 -8.75 -9.47 16.62
CA VAL A 254 -8.10 -10.44 17.51
C VAL A 254 -8.53 -11.84 17.10
N ILE A 255 -7.58 -12.77 17.00
CA ILE A 255 -7.88 -14.18 16.81
C ILE A 255 -8.64 -14.68 18.03
N CYS A 256 -9.91 -15.02 17.85
CA CYS A 256 -10.82 -15.44 18.93
C CYS A 256 -11.20 -16.92 18.85
N GLY A 257 -10.49 -17.69 18.02
CA GLY A 257 -10.66 -19.12 17.87
C GLY A 257 -10.42 -19.59 16.44
N TRP A 258 -10.92 -20.79 16.15
CA TRP A 258 -10.59 -21.52 14.94
C TRP A 258 -11.83 -22.23 14.39
N GLU A 259 -12.02 -22.20 13.08
CA GLU A 259 -13.07 -22.96 12.39
C GLU A 259 -12.45 -24.17 11.72
N ARG A 260 -13.06 -25.36 11.85
CA ARG A 260 -12.55 -26.55 11.15
C ARG A 260 -12.67 -26.37 9.65
N ILE A 261 -11.64 -26.83 8.92
CA ILE A 261 -11.68 -26.82 7.47
C ILE A 261 -12.76 -27.77 6.98
N ASP A 262 -13.64 -27.25 6.15
CA ASP A 262 -14.61 -28.03 5.38
C ASP A 262 -14.47 -27.68 3.88
N MET A 263 -14.05 -28.67 3.09
CA MET A 263 -13.88 -28.51 1.64
C MET A 263 -15.21 -28.25 0.92
N ALA A 264 -16.35 -28.60 1.51
CA ALA A 264 -17.67 -28.34 0.94
C ALA A 264 -18.15 -26.89 1.15
N ILE A 265 -17.60 -26.18 2.15
CA ILE A 265 -18.09 -24.85 2.59
C ILE A 265 -17.06 -23.73 2.30
N LEU A 266 -16.13 -23.95 1.37
CA LEU A 266 -15.21 -22.89 0.94
C LEU A 266 -15.97 -21.72 0.29
N PRO A 267 -15.53 -20.47 0.51
CA PRO A 267 -16.27 -19.29 0.04
C PRO A 267 -16.33 -19.25 -1.48
N ALA A 268 -17.51 -18.94 -2.01
CA ALA A 268 -17.67 -18.55 -3.40
C ALA A 268 -17.05 -17.18 -3.62
N LEU A 269 -16.21 -17.05 -4.65
CA LEU A 269 -15.53 -15.80 -4.98
C LEU A 269 -16.26 -15.08 -6.11
N GLN A 270 -16.29 -13.76 -6.06
CA GLN A 270 -16.89 -12.92 -7.10
C GLN A 270 -15.82 -12.10 -7.83
N GLY A 271 -16.12 -11.67 -9.06
CA GLY A 271 -15.24 -10.85 -9.89
C GLY A 271 -14.42 -11.66 -10.89
N GLU A 272 -13.38 -11.04 -11.46
CA GLU A 272 -12.58 -11.65 -12.52
C GLU A 272 -11.92 -12.96 -12.07
N TYR A 273 -11.91 -13.97 -12.95
CA TYR A 273 -11.25 -15.27 -12.73
C TYR A 273 -11.68 -15.94 -11.40
N SER A 274 -12.94 -15.75 -10.98
CA SER A 274 -13.43 -16.29 -9.70
C SER A 274 -13.30 -17.81 -9.61
N THR A 275 -13.65 -18.53 -10.69
CA THR A 275 -13.53 -20.00 -10.76
C THR A 275 -12.08 -20.47 -10.60
N ASP A 276 -11.13 -19.80 -11.26
CA ASP A 276 -9.71 -20.12 -11.14
C ASP A 276 -9.20 -19.84 -9.71
N ARG A 277 -9.60 -18.70 -9.13
CA ARG A 277 -9.28 -18.35 -7.74
C ARG A 277 -9.85 -19.36 -6.75
N GLU A 278 -11.09 -19.83 -6.94
CA GLU A 278 -11.70 -20.88 -6.12
C GLU A 278 -10.92 -22.19 -6.22
N GLY A 279 -10.48 -22.56 -7.42
CA GLY A 279 -9.59 -23.71 -7.64
C GLY A 279 -8.28 -23.59 -6.86
N LEU A 280 -7.65 -22.41 -6.88
CA LEU A 280 -6.42 -22.14 -6.14
C LEU A 280 -6.63 -22.09 -4.62
N VAL A 281 -7.77 -21.61 -4.13
CA VAL A 281 -8.14 -21.69 -2.70
C VAL A 281 -8.33 -23.15 -2.28
N ARG A 282 -8.97 -23.98 -3.11
CA ARG A 282 -9.09 -25.43 -2.86
C ARG A 282 -7.73 -26.11 -2.86
N ALA A 283 -6.86 -25.80 -3.81
CA ALA A 283 -5.50 -26.34 -3.89
C ALA A 283 -4.66 -25.94 -2.67
N PHE A 284 -4.74 -24.66 -2.24
CA PHE A 284 -4.09 -24.19 -1.02
C PHE A 284 -4.58 -24.98 0.19
N THR A 285 -5.90 -25.18 0.30
CA THR A 285 -6.52 -25.91 1.40
C THR A 285 -6.06 -27.37 1.45
N ALA A 286 -6.04 -28.06 0.29
CA ALA A 286 -5.56 -29.43 0.20
C ALA A 286 -4.07 -29.53 0.57
N LYS A 287 -3.23 -28.61 0.08
CA LYS A 287 -1.81 -28.52 0.44
C LYS A 287 -1.62 -28.30 1.93
N HIS A 288 -2.42 -27.41 2.54
CA HIS A 288 -2.37 -27.15 3.99
C HIS A 288 -2.67 -28.41 4.81
N ILE A 289 -3.72 -29.14 4.44
CA ILE A 289 -4.09 -30.42 5.07
C ILE A 289 -2.97 -31.46 4.92
N GLN A 290 -2.34 -31.54 3.75
CA GLN A 290 -1.25 -32.48 3.49
C GLN A 290 0.00 -32.17 4.30
N LEU A 291 0.35 -30.88 4.45
CA LEU A 291 1.54 -30.43 5.19
C LEU A 291 1.39 -30.57 6.71
N HIS A 292 0.16 -30.64 7.22
CA HIS A 292 -0.12 -30.73 8.65
C HIS A 292 -0.78 -32.06 9.00
N PRO A 293 -0.05 -33.07 9.48
CA PRO A 293 -0.62 -34.38 9.80
C PRO A 293 -1.57 -34.36 11.01
N ASP A 294 -1.41 -33.42 11.94
CA ASP A 294 -2.32 -33.25 13.08
C ASP A 294 -3.62 -32.57 12.63
N LYS A 295 -4.75 -33.29 12.75
CA LYS A 295 -6.09 -32.78 12.44
C LYS A 295 -6.47 -31.53 13.25
N ARG A 296 -5.80 -31.25 14.36
CA ARG A 296 -5.99 -30.02 15.15
C ARG A 296 -5.49 -28.78 14.40
N ASP A 297 -4.65 -28.92 13.40
CA ASP A 297 -4.13 -27.83 12.55
C ASP A 297 -4.97 -27.63 11.28
N HIS A 298 -5.97 -28.48 11.05
CA HIS A 298 -6.92 -28.36 9.93
C HIS A 298 -8.02 -27.35 10.27
N VAL A 299 -7.60 -26.10 10.46
CA VAL A 299 -8.49 -25.01 10.85
C VAL A 299 -8.19 -23.72 10.09
N TRP A 300 -9.18 -22.83 10.04
CA TRP A 300 -9.05 -21.43 9.64
C TRP A 300 -9.18 -20.49 10.83
N PRO A 301 -8.47 -19.35 10.84
CA PRO A 301 -8.57 -18.40 11.94
C PRO A 301 -9.95 -17.73 11.96
N ARG A 302 -10.53 -17.63 13.16
CA ARG A 302 -11.70 -16.78 13.42
C ARG A 302 -11.22 -15.50 14.08
N VAL A 303 -11.55 -14.37 13.46
CA VAL A 303 -11.15 -13.04 13.90
C VAL A 303 -12.37 -12.28 14.38
N ARG A 304 -12.28 -11.71 15.59
CA ARG A 304 -13.19 -10.67 16.08
C ARG A 304 -12.59 -9.31 15.75
N PHE A 305 -13.19 -8.59 14.81
CA PHE A 305 -12.76 -7.25 14.38
C PHE A 305 -13.22 -6.16 15.35
N SER A 306 -12.55 -5.00 15.32
CA SER A 306 -12.88 -3.85 16.17
C SER A 306 -14.32 -3.37 16.00
N ASN A 307 -14.88 -3.50 14.79
CA ASN A 307 -16.27 -3.20 14.47
C ASN A 307 -17.30 -4.20 15.05
N GLY A 308 -16.87 -5.10 15.95
CA GLY A 308 -17.71 -6.10 16.63
C GLY A 308 -18.02 -7.35 15.81
N ARG A 309 -17.69 -7.37 14.51
CA ARG A 309 -17.97 -8.54 13.65
C ARG A 309 -16.97 -9.66 13.91
N THR A 310 -17.47 -10.89 13.94
CA THR A 310 -16.63 -12.08 13.95
C THR A 310 -16.73 -12.79 12.60
N ARG A 311 -15.59 -13.08 11.96
CA ARG A 311 -15.54 -13.77 10.67
C ARG A 311 -14.44 -14.83 10.67
N THR A 312 -14.69 -15.90 9.95
CA THR A 312 -13.66 -16.86 9.57
C THR A 312 -12.90 -16.31 8.37
N ILE A 313 -11.58 -16.31 8.46
CA ILE A 313 -10.72 -15.77 7.41
C ILE A 313 -10.18 -16.93 6.59
N TYR A 314 -10.72 -17.06 5.39
CA TYR A 314 -10.32 -18.07 4.42
C TYR A 314 -9.08 -17.62 3.64
N PRO A 315 -8.38 -18.56 2.97
CA PRO A 315 -7.31 -18.21 2.04
C PRO A 315 -7.80 -17.26 0.95
N TRP A 316 -7.01 -16.22 0.67
CA TRP A 316 -7.29 -15.23 -0.36
C TRP A 316 -6.31 -15.41 -1.52
N CYS A 317 -6.83 -15.45 -2.74
CA CYS A 317 -6.03 -15.61 -3.95
C CYS A 317 -5.92 -14.28 -4.72
N VAL A 318 -4.69 -13.80 -4.89
CA VAL A 318 -4.36 -12.72 -5.82
C VAL A 318 -3.89 -13.36 -7.13
N MET A 319 -4.62 -13.10 -8.22
CA MET A 319 -4.27 -13.57 -9.55
C MET A 319 -3.99 -12.39 -10.47
N ASN A 320 -2.83 -12.40 -11.11
CA ASN A 320 -2.41 -11.39 -12.05
C ASN A 320 -2.30 -12.02 -13.45
N PRO A 321 -3.16 -11.64 -14.41
CA PRO A 321 -3.01 -12.11 -15.78
C PRO A 321 -1.68 -11.60 -16.37
N VAL A 322 -0.93 -12.55 -16.93
CA VAL A 322 0.29 -12.34 -17.70
C VAL A 322 -0.05 -12.76 -19.11
N GLY A 323 -0.32 -11.78 -19.96
CA GLY A 323 -1.04 -12.12 -21.16
C GLY A 323 -1.84 -10.97 -21.74
N ASP A 324 -2.15 -11.11 -23.01
CA ASP A 324 -3.08 -10.31 -23.80
C ASP A 324 -3.98 -11.21 -24.69
N ILE A 325 -3.62 -12.49 -24.79
CA ILE A 325 -4.34 -13.54 -25.51
C ILE A 325 -5.01 -14.43 -24.46
N ARG A 326 -6.32 -14.65 -24.62
CA ARG A 326 -7.08 -15.61 -23.83
C ARG A 326 -6.89 -17.03 -24.37
N PRO A 327 -6.90 -18.07 -23.52
CA PRO A 327 -6.86 -17.98 -22.05
C PRO A 327 -5.55 -17.33 -21.57
N TYR A 328 -5.57 -16.50 -20.54
CA TYR A 328 -4.32 -15.83 -20.09
C TYR A 328 -3.42 -16.83 -19.36
N SER A 329 -2.11 -16.55 -19.30
CA SER A 329 -1.27 -17.12 -18.25
C SER A 329 -1.53 -16.35 -16.95
N PHE A 330 -1.32 -16.96 -15.79
CA PHE A 330 -1.59 -16.33 -14.50
C PHE A 330 -0.43 -16.48 -13.55
N LEU A 331 0.06 -15.36 -13.04
CA LEU A 331 0.90 -15.34 -11.86
C LEU A 331 -0.01 -15.22 -10.65
N HIS A 332 0.05 -16.17 -9.72
CA HIS A 332 -0.90 -16.22 -8.61
C HIS A 332 -0.25 -16.49 -7.26
N ARG A 333 -0.81 -15.91 -6.19
CA ARG A 333 -0.43 -16.18 -4.81
C ARG A 333 -1.68 -16.30 -3.94
N THR A 334 -1.76 -17.38 -3.17
CA THR A 334 -2.85 -17.70 -2.24
C THR A 334 -2.31 -17.89 -0.83
N GLN A 335 -2.87 -17.14 0.12
CA GLN A 335 -2.47 -17.15 1.53
C GLN A 335 -3.60 -16.61 2.42
N ILE A 336 -3.55 -16.88 3.72
CA ILE A 336 -4.38 -16.20 4.73
C ILE A 336 -4.01 -14.69 4.75
N PRO A 337 -4.95 -13.77 4.46
CA PRO A 337 -4.64 -12.35 4.31
C PRO A 337 -4.53 -11.61 5.65
N LEU A 338 -3.78 -12.15 6.61
CA LEU A 338 -3.57 -11.59 7.94
C LEU A 338 -2.09 -11.40 8.22
N VAL A 339 -1.77 -10.29 8.89
CA VAL A 339 -0.44 -10.01 9.45
C VAL A 339 -0.55 -9.66 10.94
N PRO A 340 0.54 -9.72 11.71
CA PRO A 340 0.57 -9.20 13.07
C PRO A 340 0.02 -7.77 13.14
N GLY A 341 -0.90 -7.54 14.07
CA GLY A 341 -1.60 -6.28 14.23
C GLY A 341 -1.09 -5.40 15.37
N TRP A 342 0.03 -5.75 16.03
CA TRP A 342 0.57 -4.94 17.13
C TRP A 342 1.37 -3.74 16.65
N ALA A 343 2.14 -3.90 15.58
CA ALA A 343 2.93 -2.83 14.99
C ALA A 343 3.02 -2.98 13.46
N ILE A 344 2.96 -1.85 12.75
CA ILE A 344 3.20 -1.77 11.31
C ILE A 344 4.03 -0.52 10.99
N THR A 345 4.67 -0.48 9.82
CA THR A 345 5.39 0.71 9.40
C THR A 345 4.41 1.78 8.89
N ILE A 346 4.75 3.06 9.09
CA ILE A 346 3.97 4.20 8.57
C ILE A 346 3.76 4.05 7.05
N HIS A 347 4.79 3.65 6.31
CA HIS A 347 4.70 3.37 4.87
C HIS A 347 3.61 2.34 4.52
N LYS A 348 3.53 1.23 5.27
CA LYS A 348 2.50 0.20 5.03
C LYS A 348 1.10 0.68 5.42
N SER A 349 0.99 1.69 6.26
CA SER A 349 -0.29 2.25 6.70
C SER A 349 -0.91 3.24 5.70
N GLN A 350 -0.16 3.70 4.68
CA GLN A 350 -0.68 4.63 3.68
C GLN A 350 -1.94 4.06 3.01
N GLY A 351 -2.93 4.92 2.77
CA GLY A 351 -4.28 4.54 2.35
C GLY A 351 -5.19 3.93 3.43
N MET A 352 -4.67 3.40 4.55
CA MET A 352 -5.49 2.78 5.61
C MET A 352 -6.21 3.82 6.48
N THR A 353 -7.31 3.40 7.09
CA THR A 353 -8.04 4.15 8.12
C THR A 353 -8.09 3.31 9.39
N LEU A 354 -7.62 3.87 10.51
CA LEU A 354 -7.51 3.19 11.79
C LEU A 354 -8.35 3.92 12.84
N GLU A 355 -9.34 3.23 13.40
CA GLU A 355 -10.21 3.78 14.46
C GLU A 355 -9.40 4.10 15.72
N ARG A 356 -8.39 3.27 16.01
CA ARG A 356 -7.46 3.43 17.13
C ARG A 356 -6.04 3.15 16.65
N VAL A 357 -5.10 4.00 17.04
CA VAL A 357 -3.71 3.93 16.61
C VAL A 357 -2.79 4.64 17.61
N ILE A 358 -1.65 4.01 17.89
CA ILE A 358 -0.52 4.63 18.59
C ILE A 358 0.52 4.98 17.55
N VAL A 359 1.05 6.19 17.56
CA VAL A 359 2.04 6.67 16.59
C VAL A 359 3.30 7.06 17.32
N ASN A 360 4.45 6.50 16.93
CA ASN A 360 5.74 6.92 17.44
C ASN A 360 6.58 7.53 16.31
N LEU A 361 6.84 8.83 16.43
CA LEU A 361 7.55 9.64 15.43
C LEU A 361 9.01 9.91 15.81
N SER A 362 9.54 9.28 16.85
CA SER A 362 10.90 9.57 17.35
C SER A 362 12.00 9.35 16.30
N ARG A 363 11.74 8.50 15.29
CA ARG A 363 12.64 8.21 14.17
C ARG A 363 12.10 8.71 12.83
N ALA A 364 11.14 9.65 12.84
CA ALA A 364 10.65 10.27 11.62
C ALA A 364 11.81 10.96 10.91
N PHE A 365 11.93 10.73 9.60
CA PHE A 365 13.04 11.23 8.79
C PHE A 365 12.61 11.94 7.52
N ALA A 366 11.30 11.92 7.22
CA ALA A 366 10.73 12.58 6.07
C ALA A 366 9.43 13.27 6.47
N GLU A 367 9.21 14.48 5.96
CA GLU A 367 8.07 15.34 6.28
C GLU A 367 6.72 14.63 6.12
N GLY A 368 6.54 13.94 4.98
CA GLY A 368 5.31 13.21 4.69
C GLY A 368 5.01 12.05 5.65
N GLN A 369 6.00 11.55 6.41
CA GLN A 369 5.76 10.47 7.39
C GLN A 369 4.89 10.92 8.56
N VAL A 370 5.11 12.13 9.05
CA VAL A 370 4.33 12.69 10.17
C VAL A 370 2.88 12.81 9.73
N TYR A 371 2.64 13.45 8.58
CA TYR A 371 1.30 13.62 8.03
C TYR A 371 0.62 12.28 7.72
N VAL A 372 1.32 11.34 7.07
CA VAL A 372 0.75 10.02 6.77
C VAL A 372 0.37 9.29 8.06
N ALA A 373 1.21 9.30 9.08
CA ALA A 373 0.96 8.62 10.34
C ALA A 373 -0.24 9.20 11.10
N LEU A 374 -0.28 10.52 11.30
CA LEU A 374 -1.36 11.19 12.03
C LEU A 374 -2.70 11.08 11.27
N SER A 375 -2.67 11.21 9.94
CA SER A 375 -3.87 11.12 9.09
C SER A 375 -4.49 9.72 9.01
N ARG A 376 -3.89 8.69 9.62
CA ARG A 376 -4.49 7.35 9.72
C ARG A 376 -5.62 7.31 10.74
N ALA A 377 -5.53 8.12 11.80
CA ALA A 377 -6.52 8.19 12.85
C ALA A 377 -7.83 8.84 12.34
N THR A 378 -8.97 8.37 12.83
CA THR A 378 -10.28 8.98 12.56
C THR A 378 -10.57 10.20 13.46
N GLY A 379 -9.84 10.36 14.57
CA GLY A 379 -9.98 11.49 15.49
C GLY A 379 -9.00 11.39 16.66
N LEU A 380 -8.92 12.45 17.48
CA LEU A 380 -7.99 12.52 18.62
C LEU A 380 -8.25 11.42 19.65
N ARG A 381 -9.50 11.14 20.03
CA ARG A 381 -9.82 10.07 20.99
C ARG A 381 -9.23 8.70 20.62
N GLY A 382 -9.05 8.40 19.33
CA GLY A 382 -8.46 7.16 18.85
C GLY A 382 -6.96 7.23 18.55
N LEU A 383 -6.32 8.37 18.77
CA LEU A 383 -4.92 8.60 18.48
C LEU A 383 -4.13 8.71 19.79
N LYS A 384 -2.94 8.14 19.85
CA LYS A 384 -1.94 8.50 20.84
C LYS A 384 -0.62 8.74 20.15
N VAL A 385 -0.04 9.91 20.35
CA VAL A 385 1.32 10.19 19.91
C VAL A 385 2.28 9.90 21.06
N GLU A 386 3.28 9.08 20.80
CA GLU A 386 4.34 8.71 21.76
C GLU A 386 5.71 9.16 21.25
N GLY A 387 6.65 9.28 22.18
CA GLY A 387 8.04 9.57 21.87
C GLY A 387 8.39 11.06 21.99
N ASN A 388 9.37 11.50 21.22
CA ASN A 388 9.88 12.88 21.29
C ASN A 388 9.09 13.81 20.37
N ALA A 389 8.62 14.95 20.90
CA ALA A 389 7.95 16.01 20.13
C ALA A 389 8.78 16.52 18.94
N ARG A 390 10.12 16.43 18.99
CA ARG A 390 11.01 16.72 17.85
C ARG A 390 10.67 15.91 16.59
N GLY A 391 10.09 14.71 16.75
CA GLY A 391 9.64 13.89 15.62
C GLY A 391 8.43 14.48 14.89
N ILE A 392 7.60 15.26 15.59
CA ILE A 392 6.43 15.93 15.04
C ILE A 392 6.86 17.11 14.16
N THR A 393 7.91 17.83 14.57
CA THR A 393 8.40 19.02 13.86
C THR A 393 9.25 18.71 12.63
N VAL A 394 9.54 17.42 12.34
CA VAL A 394 10.25 17.00 11.11
C VAL A 394 9.50 17.42 9.84
N GLY A 395 8.18 17.61 9.93
CA GLY A 395 7.35 18.08 8.83
C GLY A 395 7.29 19.60 8.64
N GLU A 396 7.86 20.40 9.53
CA GLU A 396 7.77 21.87 9.46
C GLU A 396 8.51 22.42 8.24
N GLY A 397 7.95 23.45 7.62
CA GLY A 397 8.40 23.99 6.34
C GLY A 397 7.88 23.22 5.13
N GLY A 398 7.64 21.91 5.27
CA GLY A 398 7.20 21.03 4.20
C GLY A 398 8.12 21.03 2.98
N ASN A 399 7.75 20.26 1.96
CA ASN A 399 8.59 20.14 0.79
C ASN A 399 8.36 21.35 -0.12
N ALA A 400 9.40 22.16 -0.35
CA ALA A 400 9.32 23.40 -1.12
C ALA A 400 8.77 23.15 -2.54
N GLU A 401 9.18 22.07 -3.21
CA GLU A 401 8.70 21.75 -4.55
C GLU A 401 7.22 21.39 -4.58
N VAL A 402 6.75 20.61 -3.59
CA VAL A 402 5.33 20.24 -3.44
C VAL A 402 4.49 21.48 -3.12
N ARG A 403 4.95 22.34 -2.20
CA ARG A 403 4.25 23.58 -1.84
C ARG A 403 4.10 24.50 -3.06
N GLN A 404 5.17 24.70 -3.81
CA GLN A 404 5.13 25.49 -5.05
C GLN A 404 4.16 24.88 -6.07
N PHE A 405 4.23 23.56 -6.29
CA PHE A 405 3.31 22.87 -7.19
C PHE A 405 1.84 23.06 -6.79
N LEU A 406 1.52 22.94 -5.51
CA LEU A 406 0.16 23.15 -5.01
C LEU A 406 -0.29 24.60 -5.20
N ALA A 407 0.56 25.59 -4.90
CA ALA A 407 0.27 27.00 -5.10
C ALA A 407 0.01 27.33 -6.58
N ASP A 408 0.87 26.84 -7.48
CA ASP A 408 0.75 27.06 -8.92
C ASP A 408 -0.51 26.40 -9.49
N THR A 409 -0.90 25.23 -8.95
CA THR A 409 -2.01 24.44 -9.49
C THR A 409 -3.37 24.85 -8.92
N PHE A 410 -3.41 25.24 -7.65
CA PHE A 410 -4.66 25.42 -6.90
C PHE A 410 -4.80 26.78 -6.20
N GLY A 411 -3.79 27.65 -6.27
CA GLY A 411 -3.76 28.96 -5.61
C GLY A 411 -3.16 28.94 -4.20
N THR A 412 -2.88 30.13 -3.66
CA THR A 412 -2.25 30.30 -2.33
C THR A 412 -3.23 30.34 -1.17
N GLU A 413 -4.54 30.48 -1.45
CA GLU A 413 -5.60 30.57 -0.44
C GLU A 413 -5.54 29.43 0.61
N MET A 414 -5.16 28.23 0.19
CA MET A 414 -5.03 27.07 1.08
C MET A 414 -3.95 27.19 2.16
N PHE A 415 -2.95 28.06 1.96
CA PHE A 415 -1.92 28.34 2.96
C PHE A 415 -2.38 29.45 3.90
N GLU A 416 -2.98 30.50 3.34
CA GLU A 416 -3.42 31.71 4.06
C GLU A 416 -4.53 31.42 5.09
N GLU A 417 -5.43 30.47 4.82
CA GLU A 417 -6.51 30.09 5.73
C GLU A 417 -6.04 29.41 7.03
N LEU A 418 -4.80 28.90 7.04
CA LEU A 418 -4.25 28.07 8.13
C LEU A 418 -3.14 28.75 8.92
N GLU A 419 -2.59 29.85 8.40
CA GLU A 419 -1.68 30.70 9.14
C GLU A 419 -2.47 31.40 10.25
N ASP A 420 -2.04 31.18 11.50
CA ASP A 420 -2.66 31.86 12.63
C ASP A 420 -2.35 33.36 12.48
N LYS A 421 -3.40 34.19 12.32
CA LYS A 421 -3.24 35.64 12.27
C LYS A 421 -2.55 36.08 13.56
N GLU A 422 -1.42 36.78 13.45
CA GLU A 422 -0.83 37.46 14.61
C GLU A 422 -1.93 38.30 15.28
N PRO A 423 -2.09 38.23 16.61
CA PRO A 423 -3.02 39.11 17.29
C PRO A 423 -2.63 40.55 16.95
N ASP A 424 -3.59 41.32 16.44
CA ASP A 424 -3.45 42.77 16.24
C ASP A 424 -2.92 43.35 17.56
N GLU A 425 -1.67 43.81 17.58
CA GLU A 425 -1.12 44.60 18.67
C GLU A 425 -1.83 45.97 18.63
N SER A 426 -3.03 46.04 19.22
CA SER A 426 -3.81 47.27 19.40
C SER A 426 -3.79 47.75 20.84
#